data_AF-A0A8J7FIR6-F1
#
_entry.id   AF-A0A8J7FIR6-F1
#
_cell.length_a   1.000
_cell.length_b   1.000
_cell.length_c   1.000
_cell.angle_alpha   90.00
_cell.angle_beta   90.00
_cell.angle_gamma   90.00
#
_symmetry.space_group_name_H-M   'P 1'
#
loop_
_entity.id
_entity.type
_entity.pdbx_description
1 polymer ?
#
loop_
_entity_poly.entity_id
_entity_poly.type
_entity_poly.pdbx_seq_one_letter_code
_entity_poly.pdbx_strand_id
1 'polypeptide(L)'
;MSIIALRAWYIEKYEPIPELEKRQPDIRISKKSLLKSALRADFLEDSNEVKNSTWFRRYLEGDEIEFYIEGSGGYCVANIDLISHEIYFTKQALLAQLEPTIFLSYQNEYPEASDALREGLLDSLDKLNLRSRLPLKLIESIRPKDAPMRLGSSMMRKIRRSLLFIADATPITSVDNGKEKPLLLPSANTCIEIGYAIQSKRSEQILLAQMQREDKNGQFPFDLTTTQIMQFKDSKELNKILPQTIQTILARFRLFA
;
A
#
# COMPACT_ATOMS: atom_id res chain seq x y z
N MET A 1 5.88 38.62 -16.42
CA MET A 1 4.88 37.79 -15.70
C MET A 1 5.63 36.73 -14.91
N SER A 2 5.39 36.58 -13.60
CA SER A 2 6.06 35.55 -12.79
C SER A 2 5.56 34.16 -13.17
N ILE A 3 6.48 33.30 -13.62
CA ILE A 3 6.21 31.86 -13.78
C ILE A 3 6.24 31.26 -12.38
N ILE A 4 5.14 30.62 -11.97
CA ILE A 4 5.11 29.84 -10.74
C ILE A 4 5.50 28.41 -11.14
N ALA A 5 6.70 28.00 -10.75
CA ALA A 5 7.22 26.67 -10.99
C ALA A 5 6.70 25.70 -9.92
N LEU A 6 6.16 24.56 -10.35
CA LEU A 6 5.93 23.40 -9.49
C LEU A 6 7.13 22.48 -9.57
N ARG A 7 7.53 21.93 -8.42
CA ARG A 7 8.58 20.91 -8.34
C ARG A 7 7.99 19.53 -8.66
N ALA A 8 8.73 18.74 -9.41
CA ALA A 8 8.36 17.36 -9.71
C ALA A 8 9.56 16.42 -9.48
N TRP A 9 9.29 15.30 -8.81
CA TRP A 9 10.28 14.28 -8.46
C TRP A 9 9.94 12.97 -9.15
N TYR A 10 10.90 12.44 -9.90
CA TYR A 10 10.84 11.13 -10.51
C TYR A 10 10.89 10.05 -9.41
N ILE A 11 10.00 9.06 -9.51
CA ILE A 11 9.88 7.96 -8.55
C ILE A 11 10.40 6.69 -9.20
N GLU A 12 11.69 6.42 -9.06
CA GLU A 12 12.31 5.18 -9.55
C GLU A 12 11.97 3.97 -8.66
N LYS A 13 11.89 4.21 -7.35
CA LYS A 13 11.58 3.23 -6.30
C LYS A 13 10.64 3.91 -5.31
N TYR A 14 9.78 3.14 -4.66
CA TYR A 14 8.82 3.68 -3.70
C TYR A 14 9.52 4.50 -2.61
N GLU A 15 9.11 5.75 -2.42
CA GLU A 15 9.61 6.58 -1.35
C GLU A 15 8.47 7.46 -0.84
N PRO A 16 8.28 7.60 0.48
CA PRO A 16 7.26 8.49 1.03
C PRO A 16 7.50 9.94 0.60
N ILE A 17 6.42 10.69 0.33
CA ILE A 17 6.49 12.11 -0.04
C ILE A 17 7.43 12.94 0.87
N PRO A 18 7.41 12.81 2.21
CA PRO A 18 8.31 13.59 3.07
C PRO A 18 9.80 13.30 2.87
N GLU A 19 10.16 12.12 2.37
CA GLU A 19 11.54 11.77 2.04
C GLU A 19 11.89 12.27 0.62
N LEU A 20 10.97 12.12 -0.34
CA LEU A 20 11.14 12.65 -1.71
C LEU A 20 11.39 14.16 -1.71
N GLU A 21 10.62 14.92 -0.92
CA GLU A 21 10.72 16.39 -0.87
C GLU A 21 12.05 16.91 -0.31
N LYS A 22 12.87 16.05 0.32
CA LYS A 22 14.23 16.40 0.77
C LYS A 22 15.24 16.43 -0.38
N ARG A 23 14.96 15.72 -1.48
CA ARG A 23 15.81 15.68 -2.68
C ARG A 23 15.55 16.89 -3.57
N GLN A 24 16.53 17.28 -4.38
CA GLN A 24 16.28 18.24 -5.46
C GLN A 24 15.26 17.66 -6.46
N PRO A 25 14.32 18.48 -6.96
CA PRO A 25 13.38 18.02 -7.98
C PRO A 25 14.13 17.66 -9.27
N ASP A 26 13.64 16.64 -9.97
CA ASP A 26 14.23 16.22 -11.24
C ASP A 26 13.81 17.11 -12.40
N ILE A 27 12.65 17.78 -12.26
CA ILE A 27 12.13 18.72 -13.25
C ILE A 27 11.22 19.75 -12.58
N ARG A 28 11.12 20.94 -13.17
CA ARG A 28 10.18 21.98 -12.78
C ARG A 28 9.23 22.22 -13.93
N ILE A 29 7.95 22.38 -13.59
CA ILE A 29 6.89 22.57 -14.58
C ILE A 29 6.12 23.85 -14.28
N SER A 30 5.60 24.48 -15.33
CA SER A 30 4.73 25.65 -15.18
C SER A 30 3.39 25.27 -14.53
N LYS A 31 3.06 25.89 -13.39
CA LYS A 31 1.75 25.69 -12.72
C LYS A 31 0.58 26.07 -13.64
N LYS A 32 0.79 27.05 -14.53
CA LYS A 32 -0.27 27.60 -15.38
C LYS A 32 -0.69 26.62 -16.47
N SER A 33 0.18 25.72 -16.91
CA SER A 33 -0.07 24.78 -18.00
C SER A 33 -0.74 23.50 -17.51
N LEU A 34 -0.27 22.89 -16.41
CA LEU A 34 -0.64 21.52 -15.98
C LEU A 34 -2.16 21.24 -15.94
N LEU A 35 -2.97 22.22 -15.52
CA LEU A 35 -4.41 22.04 -15.31
C LEU A 35 -5.29 22.67 -16.40
N LYS A 36 -4.73 23.52 -17.27
CA LYS A 36 -5.52 24.24 -18.27
C LYS A 36 -5.71 23.47 -19.58
N SER A 37 -4.84 22.52 -19.88
CA SER A 37 -4.78 21.85 -21.19
C SER A 37 -4.59 20.34 -21.06
N ALA A 38 -5.54 19.65 -20.42
CA ALA A 38 -5.58 18.19 -20.41
C ALA A 38 -4.29 17.51 -19.88
N LEU A 39 -3.81 17.93 -18.70
CA LEU A 39 -2.62 17.37 -18.05
C LEU A 39 -1.31 17.57 -18.82
N ARG A 40 -1.28 18.46 -19.81
CA ARG A 40 -0.06 18.98 -20.44
C ARG A 40 0.59 20.05 -19.56
N ALA A 41 1.90 19.99 -19.37
CA ALA A 41 2.66 21.06 -18.74
C ALA A 41 3.88 21.45 -19.56
N ASP A 42 4.26 22.72 -19.47
CA ASP A 42 5.53 23.19 -20.04
C ASP A 42 6.62 22.96 -18.97
N PHE A 43 7.70 22.26 -19.33
CA PHE A 43 8.84 22.08 -18.43
C PHE A 43 9.83 23.25 -18.57
N LEU A 44 10.56 23.55 -17.50
CA LEU A 44 11.35 24.79 -17.37
C LEU A 44 12.86 24.57 -17.53
N GLU A 45 13.31 23.32 -17.56
CA GLU A 45 14.68 22.89 -17.75
C GLU A 45 15.12 22.98 -19.23
N ASP A 46 16.43 23.02 -19.46
CA ASP A 46 16.99 22.96 -20.81
C ASP A 46 16.74 21.57 -21.42
N SER A 47 16.41 21.52 -22.72
CA SER A 47 16.12 20.25 -23.39
C SER A 47 17.31 19.28 -23.37
N ASN A 48 18.56 19.76 -23.30
CA ASN A 48 19.72 18.89 -23.14
C ASN A 48 19.87 18.34 -21.73
N GLU A 49 19.50 19.11 -20.70
CA GLU A 49 19.43 18.61 -19.31
C GLU A 49 18.40 17.48 -19.20
N VAL A 50 17.22 17.67 -19.80
CA VAL A 50 16.18 16.64 -19.84
C VAL A 50 16.67 15.39 -20.59
N LYS A 51 17.29 15.54 -21.76
CA LYS A 51 17.87 14.41 -22.52
C LYS A 51 18.89 13.60 -21.73
N ASN A 52 19.65 14.26 -20.87
CA ASN A 52 20.70 13.65 -20.05
C ASN A 52 20.17 13.05 -18.73
N SER A 53 18.90 13.26 -18.40
CA SER A 53 18.29 12.73 -17.20
C SER A 53 18.08 11.21 -17.30
N THR A 54 18.17 10.52 -16.16
CA THR A 54 17.94 9.07 -16.09
C THR A 54 16.50 8.72 -16.47
N TRP A 55 15.52 9.49 -15.99
CA TRP A 55 14.11 9.21 -16.24
C TRP A 55 13.75 9.33 -17.73
N PHE A 56 14.37 10.28 -18.46
CA PHE A 56 14.10 10.45 -19.89
C PHE A 56 14.71 9.32 -20.72
N ARG A 57 15.90 8.82 -20.37
CA ARG A 57 16.46 7.63 -21.04
C ARG A 57 15.55 6.41 -20.85
N ARG A 58 15.05 6.20 -19.64
CA ARG A 58 14.10 5.11 -19.35
C ARG A 58 12.78 5.29 -20.08
N TYR A 59 12.27 6.53 -20.19
CA TYR A 59 11.11 6.83 -21.03
C TYR A 59 11.33 6.38 -22.48
N LEU A 60 12.51 6.65 -23.06
CA LEU A 60 12.85 6.21 -24.43
C LEU A 60 12.97 4.68 -24.55
N GLU A 61 13.34 3.99 -23.47
CA GLU A 61 13.35 2.53 -23.39
C GLU A 61 11.94 1.92 -23.27
N GLY A 62 10.91 2.75 -23.08
CA GLY A 62 9.51 2.33 -22.95
C GLY A 62 9.07 2.05 -21.51
N ASP A 63 9.87 2.44 -20.50
CA ASP A 63 9.50 2.28 -19.10
C ASP A 63 8.37 3.26 -18.70
N GLU A 64 7.52 2.84 -17.76
CA GLU A 64 6.54 3.70 -17.12
C GLU A 64 7.26 4.71 -16.19
N ILE A 65 7.15 6.00 -16.48
CA ILE A 65 7.81 7.06 -15.72
C ILE A 65 6.81 7.77 -14.82
N GLU A 66 6.89 7.50 -13.52
CA GLU A 66 6.06 8.14 -12.50
C GLU A 66 6.74 9.35 -11.86
N PHE A 67 5.98 10.42 -11.67
CA PHE A 67 6.37 11.64 -10.96
C PHE A 67 5.41 11.94 -9.82
N TYR A 68 5.95 12.37 -8.68
CA TYR A 68 5.20 13.19 -7.73
C TYR A 68 5.32 14.65 -8.16
N ILE A 69 4.18 15.32 -8.36
CA ILE A 69 4.11 16.75 -8.61
C ILE A 69 3.63 17.44 -7.33
N GLU A 70 4.41 18.44 -6.88
CA GLU A 70 4.17 19.20 -5.65
C GLU A 70 2.71 19.65 -5.52
N GLY A 71 2.07 19.22 -4.43
CA GLY A 71 0.68 19.56 -4.10
C GLY A 71 -0.39 19.03 -5.07
N SER A 72 -0.01 18.38 -6.17
CA SER A 72 -0.94 17.94 -7.24
C SER A 72 -1.14 16.42 -7.23
N GLY A 73 -0.14 15.65 -6.80
CA GLY A 73 -0.23 14.19 -6.65
C GLY A 73 0.66 13.42 -7.62
N GLY A 74 0.29 12.18 -7.91
CA GLY A 74 1.05 11.28 -8.78
C GLY A 74 0.60 11.34 -10.23
N TYR A 75 1.58 11.33 -11.12
CA TYR A 75 1.38 11.42 -12.55
C TYR A 75 2.35 10.50 -13.28
N CYS A 76 1.90 9.87 -14.34
CA CYS A 76 2.77 9.14 -15.27
C CYS A 76 3.00 9.98 -16.52
N VAL A 77 4.21 9.95 -17.07
CA VAL A 77 4.54 10.61 -18.34
C VAL A 77 3.90 9.82 -19.47
N ALA A 78 2.95 10.45 -20.16
CA ALA A 78 2.30 9.90 -21.33
C ALA A 78 3.05 10.22 -22.62
N ASN A 79 3.59 11.44 -22.73
CA ASN A 79 4.42 11.86 -23.85
C ASN A 79 5.30 13.06 -23.46
N ILE A 80 6.34 13.33 -24.24
CA ILE A 80 7.19 14.50 -24.10
C ILE A 80 7.65 15.01 -25.47
N ASP A 81 7.55 16.32 -25.67
CA ASP A 81 8.07 17.04 -26.83
C ASP A 81 9.15 18.03 -26.37
N LEU A 82 10.40 17.71 -26.70
CA LEU A 82 11.56 18.52 -26.36
C LEU A 82 11.71 19.79 -27.21
N ILE A 83 11.07 19.86 -28.38
CA ILE A 83 11.11 21.03 -29.26
C ILE A 83 10.18 22.09 -28.71
N SER A 84 8.97 21.68 -28.32
CA SER A 84 7.94 22.57 -27.77
C SER A 84 8.08 22.83 -26.27
N HIS A 85 9.01 22.14 -25.59
CA HIS A 85 9.17 22.14 -24.14
C HIS A 85 7.91 21.66 -23.38
N GLU A 86 7.21 20.67 -23.93
CA GLU A 86 5.94 20.18 -23.39
C GLU A 86 6.09 18.74 -22.87
N ILE A 87 5.43 18.46 -21.75
CA ILE A 87 5.26 17.12 -21.21
C ILE A 87 3.78 16.85 -20.96
N TYR A 88 3.33 15.65 -21.29
CA TYR A 88 1.95 15.22 -21.18
C TYR A 88 1.86 14.16 -20.10
N PHE A 89 0.90 14.30 -19.18
CA PHE A 89 0.74 13.39 -18.07
C PHE A 89 -0.60 12.66 -18.08
N THR A 90 -0.64 11.49 -17.45
CA THR A 90 -1.87 10.84 -16.97
C THR A 90 -1.86 10.83 -15.45
N LYS A 91 -3.00 11.13 -14.82
CA LYS A 91 -3.10 11.12 -13.35
C LYS A 91 -3.17 9.69 -12.84
N GLN A 92 -2.37 9.34 -11.84
CA GLN A 92 -2.32 7.99 -11.28
C GLN A 92 -2.40 8.00 -9.76
N ALA A 93 -2.90 6.91 -9.19
CA ALA A 93 -2.87 6.70 -7.75
C ALA A 93 -1.42 6.47 -7.29
N LEU A 94 -0.88 7.42 -6.54
CA LEU A 94 0.54 7.49 -6.21
C LEU A 94 0.92 6.57 -5.05
N LEU A 95 1.88 5.68 -5.28
CA LEU A 95 2.42 4.82 -4.21
C LEU A 95 3.11 5.63 -3.11
N ALA A 96 3.77 6.75 -3.45
CA ALA A 96 4.44 7.64 -2.49
C ALA A 96 3.51 8.25 -1.42
N GLN A 97 2.18 8.21 -1.61
CA GLN A 97 1.22 8.63 -0.57
C GLN A 97 1.13 7.61 0.59
N LEU A 98 1.52 6.36 0.33
CA LEU A 98 1.56 5.31 1.32
C LEU A 98 2.69 5.57 2.33
N GLU A 99 2.44 5.24 3.58
CA GLU A 99 3.40 5.28 4.67
C GLU A 99 4.04 3.90 4.83
N PRO A 100 5.33 3.80 5.21
CA PRO A 100 6.06 2.54 5.38
C PRO A 100 5.58 1.82 6.64
N THR A 101 4.33 1.37 6.61
CA THR A 101 3.60 0.83 7.74
C THR A 101 2.85 -0.42 7.31
N ILE A 102 2.79 -1.40 8.19
CA ILE A 102 1.89 -2.55 8.09
C ILE A 102 0.77 -2.34 9.09
N PHE A 103 -0.46 -2.40 8.62
CA PHE A 103 -1.63 -2.25 9.47
C PHE A 103 -2.15 -3.63 9.88
N LEU A 104 -2.35 -3.87 11.18
CA LEU A 104 -2.94 -5.09 11.72
C LEU A 104 -4.36 -4.84 12.24
N SER A 105 -5.31 -5.52 11.63
CA SER A 105 -6.68 -5.69 12.10
C SER A 105 -6.76 -6.98 12.91
N TYR A 106 -6.69 -6.87 14.25
CA TYR A 106 -6.75 -8.02 15.15
C TYR A 106 -8.15 -8.19 15.75
N GLN A 107 -8.39 -9.34 16.38
CA GLN A 107 -9.63 -9.64 17.10
C GLN A 107 -9.36 -10.00 18.56
N ASN A 108 -10.37 -9.90 19.42
CA ASN A 108 -10.26 -10.25 20.84
C ASN A 108 -10.89 -11.62 21.14
N GLU A 109 -11.70 -12.12 20.23
CA GLU A 109 -12.56 -13.30 20.38
C GLU A 109 -11.78 -14.61 20.24
N TYR A 110 -10.60 -14.57 19.60
CA TYR A 110 -9.68 -15.70 19.52
C TYR A 110 -8.23 -15.23 19.76
N PRO A 111 -7.83 -15.00 21.03
CA PRO A 111 -6.55 -14.39 21.37
C PRO A 111 -5.33 -15.15 20.85
N GLU A 112 -5.38 -16.48 20.83
CA GLU A 112 -4.27 -17.32 20.37
C GLU A 112 -3.80 -16.96 18.95
N ALA A 113 -4.72 -16.76 18.01
CA ALA A 113 -4.37 -16.36 16.64
C ALA A 113 -3.87 -14.91 16.58
N SER A 114 -4.54 -14.00 17.29
CA SER A 114 -4.19 -12.58 17.28
C SER A 114 -2.84 -12.30 17.94
N ASP A 115 -2.51 -12.99 19.02
CA ASP A 115 -1.22 -12.89 19.71
C ASP A 115 -0.11 -13.52 18.87
N ALA A 116 -0.35 -14.71 18.31
CA ALA A 116 0.58 -15.31 17.34
C ALA A 116 0.88 -14.39 16.16
N LEU A 117 -0.14 -13.72 15.61
CA LEU A 117 0.02 -12.76 14.53
C LEU A 117 0.80 -11.52 14.95
N ARG A 118 0.50 -10.94 16.11
CA ARG A 118 1.21 -9.77 16.62
C ARG A 118 2.69 -10.07 16.83
N GLU A 119 3.01 -11.15 17.55
CA GLU A 119 4.39 -11.55 17.82
C GLU A 119 5.13 -11.89 16.54
N GLY A 120 4.53 -12.71 15.66
CA GLY A 120 5.11 -13.08 14.39
C GLY A 120 5.37 -11.87 13.48
N LEU A 121 4.50 -10.86 13.51
CA LEU A 121 4.69 -9.61 12.77
C LEU A 121 5.84 -8.78 13.32
N LEU A 122 5.95 -8.63 14.64
CA LEU A 122 7.06 -7.91 15.26
C LEU A 122 8.39 -8.59 14.93
N ASP A 123 8.49 -9.90 15.12
CA ASP A 123 9.68 -10.70 14.78
C ASP A 123 10.03 -10.62 13.29
N SER A 124 9.02 -10.65 12.42
CA SER A 124 9.21 -10.53 10.98
C SER A 124 9.73 -9.14 10.61
N LEU A 125 9.16 -8.09 11.20
CA LEU A 125 9.56 -6.71 10.96
C LEU A 125 10.99 -6.46 11.42
N ASP A 126 11.39 -6.97 12.58
CA ASP A 126 12.76 -6.85 13.08
C ASP A 126 13.76 -7.44 12.07
N LYS A 127 13.49 -8.66 11.57
CA LYS A 127 14.36 -9.32 10.57
C LYS A 127 14.35 -8.58 9.22
N LEU A 128 13.19 -8.14 8.77
CA LEU A 128 13.04 -7.47 7.46
C LEU A 128 13.66 -6.08 7.47
N ASN A 129 13.56 -5.34 8.58
CA ASN A 129 14.10 -3.99 8.70
C ASN A 129 15.64 -3.96 8.68
N LEU A 130 16.34 -5.05 9.04
CA LEU A 130 17.80 -5.15 8.93
C LEU A 130 18.32 -4.94 7.51
N ARG A 131 17.51 -5.26 6.50
CA ARG A 131 17.85 -5.15 5.07
C ARG A 131 16.90 -4.24 4.30
N SER A 132 15.99 -3.54 4.99
CA SER A 132 15.04 -2.64 4.36
C SER A 132 15.66 -1.26 4.19
N ARG A 133 15.48 -0.66 3.01
CA ARG A 133 15.86 0.74 2.75
C ARG A 133 15.05 1.72 3.59
N LEU A 134 13.82 1.38 3.96
CA LEU A 134 12.94 2.21 4.79
C LEU A 134 12.43 1.41 5.99
N PRO A 135 12.44 1.96 7.21
CA PRO A 135 11.97 1.23 8.39
C PRO A 135 10.45 1.04 8.32
N LEU A 136 10.03 -0.22 8.29
CA LEU A 136 8.63 -0.63 8.37
C LEU A 136 8.15 -0.61 9.83
N LYS A 137 6.99 -0.02 10.08
CA LYS A 137 6.37 0.03 11.41
C LYS A 137 5.05 -0.73 11.45
N LEU A 138 4.79 -1.42 12.56
CA LEU A 138 3.49 -2.00 12.84
C LEU A 138 2.54 -0.93 13.38
N ILE A 139 1.32 -0.91 12.86
CA ILE A 139 0.21 -0.13 13.39
C ILE A 139 -0.94 -1.10 13.67
N GLU A 140 -1.44 -1.09 14.89
CA GLU A 140 -2.58 -1.93 15.26
C GLU A 140 -3.88 -1.14 15.27
N SER A 141 -4.97 -1.88 15.07
CA SER A 141 -6.33 -1.36 15.24
C SER A 141 -6.57 -0.94 16.69
N ILE A 142 -7.57 -0.10 16.92
CA ILE A 142 -7.97 0.29 18.28
C ILE A 142 -9.30 -0.40 18.55
N ARG A 143 -9.33 -1.28 19.56
CA ARG A 143 -10.55 -1.94 20.03
C ARG A 143 -11.03 -1.25 21.31
N PRO A 144 -12.16 -0.52 21.29
CA PRO A 144 -12.73 0.02 22.51
C PRO A 144 -13.20 -1.14 23.41
N LYS A 145 -13.02 -1.01 24.72
CA LYS A 145 -13.45 -2.04 25.68
C LYS A 145 -14.96 -1.97 25.95
N ASP A 146 -15.49 -0.76 26.13
CA ASP A 146 -16.86 -0.55 26.61
C ASP A 146 -17.70 0.33 25.68
N ALA A 147 -17.31 0.45 24.40
CA ALA A 147 -18.03 1.28 23.44
C ALA A 147 -18.02 0.65 22.04
N PRO A 148 -19.06 0.92 21.22
CA PRO A 148 -19.02 0.56 19.81
C PRO A 148 -17.80 1.14 19.10
N MET A 149 -17.28 0.41 18.12
CA MET A 149 -16.16 0.88 17.31
C MET A 149 -16.55 2.17 16.58
N ARG A 150 -15.81 3.25 16.85
CA ARG A 150 -15.95 4.49 16.10
C ARG A 150 -15.29 4.33 14.74
N LEU A 151 -16.06 4.47 13.67
CA LEU A 151 -15.56 4.54 12.29
C LEU A 151 -14.95 5.92 12.04
N GLY A 152 -13.89 6.25 12.78
CA GLY A 152 -13.19 7.53 12.67
C GLY A 152 -12.32 7.58 11.42
N SER A 153 -12.25 8.77 10.80
CA SER A 153 -11.42 9.00 9.61
C SER A 153 -9.94 8.72 9.84
N SER A 154 -9.44 8.79 11.09
CA SER A 154 -8.04 8.55 11.43
C SER A 154 -7.63 7.09 11.24
N MET A 155 -8.43 6.13 11.70
CA MET A 155 -8.13 4.70 11.58
C MET A 155 -8.26 4.23 10.13
N MET A 156 -9.36 4.62 9.49
CA MET A 156 -9.59 4.34 8.08
C MET A 156 -8.50 4.97 7.20
N ARG A 157 -8.01 6.16 7.53
CA ARG A 157 -6.85 6.76 6.86
C ARG A 157 -5.57 5.93 7.06
N LYS A 158 -5.32 5.37 8.25
CA LYS A 158 -4.17 4.48 8.50
C LYS A 158 -4.26 3.21 7.64
N ILE A 159 -5.43 2.58 7.56
CA ILE A 159 -5.67 1.44 6.66
C ILE A 159 -5.37 1.83 5.21
N ARG A 160 -5.95 2.93 4.72
CA ARG A 160 -5.75 3.37 3.34
C ARG A 160 -4.29 3.68 3.03
N ARG A 161 -3.58 4.32 3.97
CA ARG A 161 -2.18 4.76 3.78
C ARG A 161 -1.13 3.71 4.08
N SER A 162 -1.44 2.59 4.73
CA SER A 162 -0.43 1.55 4.97
C SER A 162 0.09 0.93 3.67
N LEU A 163 1.31 0.38 3.68
CA LEU A 163 1.82 -0.39 2.54
C LEU A 163 1.07 -1.72 2.39
N LEU A 164 0.82 -2.36 3.53
CA LEU A 164 0.14 -3.65 3.65
C LEU A 164 -0.91 -3.55 4.75
N PHE A 165 -2.09 -4.08 4.47
CA PHE A 165 -3.14 -4.35 5.45
C PHE A 165 -3.18 -5.85 5.71
N ILE A 166 -3.11 -6.23 6.98
CA ILE A 166 -3.21 -7.61 7.45
C ILE A 166 -4.39 -7.69 8.40
N ALA A 167 -5.28 -8.66 8.19
CA ALA A 167 -6.37 -8.93 9.10
C ALA A 167 -6.29 -10.35 9.65
N ASP A 168 -6.53 -10.48 10.96
CA ASP A 168 -6.83 -11.76 11.58
C ASP A 168 -8.25 -12.18 11.18
N ALA A 169 -8.29 -13.03 10.15
CA ALA A 169 -9.47 -13.63 9.57
C ALA A 169 -9.81 -14.98 10.21
N THR A 170 -9.19 -15.34 11.34
CA THR A 170 -9.49 -16.59 12.05
C THR A 170 -10.96 -16.60 12.46
N PRO A 171 -11.73 -17.63 12.11
CA PRO A 171 -13.17 -17.63 12.32
C PRO A 171 -13.50 -17.77 13.81
N ILE A 172 -14.42 -16.92 14.28
CA ILE A 172 -14.93 -16.94 15.66
C ILE A 172 -16.20 -17.78 15.75
N THR A 173 -16.97 -17.85 14.67
CA THR A 173 -18.20 -18.62 14.58
C THR A 173 -18.46 -19.11 13.15
N SER A 174 -19.47 -19.95 13.00
CA SER A 174 -19.97 -20.45 11.72
C SER A 174 -21.49 -20.32 11.67
N VAL A 175 -22.02 -19.96 10.52
CA VAL A 175 -23.47 -19.91 10.26
C VAL A 175 -23.82 -20.96 9.22
N ASP A 176 -24.73 -21.86 9.58
CA ASP A 176 -25.36 -22.72 8.60
C ASP A 176 -26.33 -21.86 7.76
N ASN A 177 -26.06 -21.78 6.47
CA ASN A 177 -26.85 -21.02 5.51
C ASN A 177 -27.59 -21.95 4.54
N GLY A 178 -27.74 -23.24 4.88
CA GLY A 178 -28.37 -24.25 4.04
C GLY A 178 -27.54 -24.65 2.82
N LYS A 179 -26.26 -24.22 2.74
CA LYS A 179 -25.31 -24.66 1.71
C LYS A 179 -24.45 -25.82 2.24
N GLU A 180 -23.79 -26.51 1.31
CA GLU A 180 -22.93 -27.66 1.61
C GLU A 180 -21.81 -27.36 2.62
N LYS A 181 -21.33 -26.11 2.68
CA LYS A 181 -20.31 -25.67 3.63
C LYS A 181 -20.84 -24.50 4.48
N PRO A 182 -20.75 -24.58 5.82
CA PRO A 182 -21.09 -23.47 6.70
C PRO A 182 -20.27 -22.22 6.36
N LEU A 183 -20.87 -21.05 6.57
CA LEU A 183 -20.19 -19.77 6.39
C LEU A 183 -19.37 -19.45 7.64
N LEU A 184 -18.06 -19.36 7.49
CA LEU A 184 -17.14 -18.99 8.56
C LEU A 184 -17.15 -17.47 8.75
N LEU A 185 -17.28 -16.98 9.98
CA LEU A 185 -17.35 -15.55 10.29
C LEU A 185 -16.19 -15.15 11.22
N PRO A 186 -15.33 -14.20 10.78
CA PRO A 186 -14.42 -13.47 11.66
C PRO A 186 -15.16 -12.50 12.60
N SER A 187 -14.41 -11.83 13.49
CA SER A 187 -14.94 -10.71 14.26
C SER A 187 -15.57 -9.64 13.36
N ALA A 188 -16.72 -9.11 13.79
CA ALA A 188 -17.42 -8.04 13.08
C ALA A 188 -16.56 -6.77 12.91
N ASN A 189 -15.71 -6.46 13.89
CA ASN A 189 -14.79 -5.32 13.81
C ASN A 189 -13.77 -5.52 12.68
N THR A 190 -13.19 -6.71 12.61
CA THR A 190 -12.27 -7.10 11.54
C THR A 190 -12.97 -7.07 10.18
N CYS A 191 -14.19 -7.59 10.07
CA CYS A 191 -14.96 -7.57 8.82
C CYS A 191 -15.20 -6.14 8.28
N ILE A 192 -15.48 -5.17 9.16
CA ILE A 192 -15.63 -3.76 8.75
C ILE A 192 -14.33 -3.23 8.16
N GLU A 193 -13.20 -3.50 8.82
CA GLU A 193 -11.88 -3.03 8.37
C GLU A 193 -11.42 -3.74 7.10
N ILE A 194 -11.70 -5.05 6.96
CA ILE A 194 -11.49 -5.83 5.73
C ILE A 194 -12.30 -5.21 4.59
N GLY A 195 -13.60 -4.95 4.79
CA GLY A 195 -14.45 -4.35 3.76
C GLY A 195 -13.95 -2.98 3.32
N TYR A 196 -13.50 -2.15 4.27
CA TYR A 196 -12.87 -0.87 3.96
C TYR A 196 -11.55 -1.03 3.20
N ALA A 197 -10.71 -2.00 3.60
CA ALA A 197 -9.44 -2.27 2.94
C ALA A 197 -9.65 -2.72 1.49
N ILE A 198 -10.59 -3.64 1.24
CA ILE A 198 -10.96 -4.11 -0.11
C ILE A 198 -11.42 -2.94 -0.99
N GLN A 199 -12.21 -2.01 -0.44
CA GLN A 199 -12.70 -0.87 -1.20
C GLN A 199 -11.63 0.20 -1.47
N SER A 200 -10.64 0.36 -0.59
CA SER A 200 -9.73 1.51 -0.58
C SER A 200 -8.29 1.20 -0.97
N LYS A 201 -7.91 -0.08 -1.05
CA LYS A 201 -6.57 -0.54 -1.41
C LYS A 201 -6.63 -1.45 -2.63
N ARG A 202 -5.46 -1.66 -3.25
CA ARG A 202 -5.33 -2.71 -4.26
C ARG A 202 -5.29 -4.08 -3.60
N SER A 203 -5.83 -5.09 -4.26
CA SER A 203 -5.93 -6.46 -3.73
C SER A 203 -4.57 -7.00 -3.25
N GLU A 204 -3.49 -6.75 -3.99
CA GLU A 204 -2.14 -7.18 -3.63
C GLU A 204 -1.60 -6.56 -2.33
N GLN A 205 -2.26 -5.54 -1.77
CA GLN A 205 -1.88 -4.89 -0.51
C GLN A 205 -2.71 -5.38 0.69
N ILE A 206 -3.46 -6.47 0.52
CA ILE A 206 -4.36 -7.03 1.51
C ILE A 206 -3.95 -8.48 1.75
N LEU A 207 -3.73 -8.83 3.01
CA LEU A 207 -3.43 -10.18 3.47
C LEU A 207 -4.43 -10.55 4.57
N LEU A 208 -5.15 -11.64 4.37
CA LEU A 208 -5.99 -12.24 5.39
C LEU A 208 -5.24 -13.42 6.00
N ALA A 209 -4.87 -13.30 7.27
CA ALA A 209 -4.22 -14.36 8.00
C ALA A 209 -5.26 -15.15 8.78
N GLN A 210 -5.29 -16.47 8.61
CA GLN A 210 -6.29 -17.34 9.21
C GLN A 210 -5.62 -18.51 9.92
N MET A 211 -5.76 -18.58 11.23
CA MET A 211 -5.39 -19.77 11.98
C MET A 211 -6.38 -20.89 11.67
N GLN A 212 -5.87 -22.08 11.34
CA GLN A 212 -6.70 -23.26 11.08
C GLN A 212 -7.33 -23.71 12.39
N ARG A 213 -8.65 -23.94 12.35
CA ARG A 213 -9.44 -24.38 13.50
C ARG A 213 -10.08 -25.72 13.19
N GLU A 214 -9.67 -26.76 13.88
CA GLU A 214 -10.22 -28.11 13.70
C GLU A 214 -11.74 -28.15 13.98
N ASP A 215 -12.19 -27.31 14.91
CA ASP A 215 -13.61 -27.19 15.29
C ASP A 215 -14.46 -26.38 14.29
N LYS A 216 -13.85 -25.76 13.26
CA LYS A 216 -14.54 -24.89 12.30
C LYS A 216 -14.12 -25.17 10.86
N ASN A 217 -14.93 -26.00 10.19
CA ASN A 217 -14.80 -26.25 8.77
C ASN A 217 -15.91 -25.53 7.99
N GLY A 218 -15.53 -24.82 6.93
CA GLY A 218 -16.48 -24.07 6.14
C GLY A 218 -15.83 -23.19 5.09
N GLN A 219 -16.60 -22.28 4.53
CA GLN A 219 -16.14 -21.32 3.52
C GLN A 219 -16.07 -19.91 4.12
N PHE A 220 -15.02 -19.19 3.74
CA PHE A 220 -14.84 -17.79 4.12
C PHE A 220 -15.82 -16.87 3.35
N PRO A 221 -16.28 -15.74 3.91
CA PRO A 221 -17.38 -14.97 3.33
C PRO A 221 -16.95 -14.05 2.20
N PHE A 222 -15.65 -13.84 2.00
CA PHE A 222 -15.10 -12.95 0.98
C PHE A 222 -14.43 -13.76 -0.13
N ASP A 223 -14.74 -13.40 -1.38
CA ASP A 223 -14.10 -13.94 -2.58
C ASP A 223 -12.78 -13.22 -2.82
N LEU A 224 -11.71 -13.67 -2.16
CA LEU A 224 -10.35 -13.19 -2.36
C LEU A 224 -9.51 -14.27 -3.04
N THR A 225 -8.52 -13.84 -3.82
CA THR A 225 -7.60 -14.79 -4.46
C THR A 225 -6.84 -15.56 -3.39
N THR A 226 -6.55 -16.84 -3.64
CA THR A 226 -5.84 -17.71 -2.69
C THR A 226 -4.49 -17.13 -2.25
N THR A 227 -3.87 -16.29 -3.08
CA THR A 227 -2.64 -15.56 -2.77
C THR A 227 -2.77 -14.51 -1.66
N GLN A 228 -3.98 -14.03 -1.38
CA GLN A 228 -4.27 -13.05 -0.34
C GLN A 228 -4.65 -13.70 0.99
N ILE A 229 -4.84 -15.03 1.02
CA ILE A 229 -5.21 -15.77 2.22
C ILE A 229 -4.01 -16.60 2.66
N MET A 230 -3.48 -16.29 3.84
CA MET A 230 -2.44 -17.07 4.49
C MET A 230 -3.06 -17.90 5.60
N GLN A 231 -3.09 -19.21 5.41
CA GLN A 231 -3.47 -20.14 6.46
C GLN A 231 -2.24 -20.61 7.23
N PHE A 232 -2.37 -20.75 8.55
CA PHE A 232 -1.33 -21.29 9.42
C PHE A 232 -1.96 -22.11 10.54
N LYS A 233 -1.26 -23.13 11.04
CA LYS A 233 -1.75 -23.98 12.13
C LYS A 233 -1.37 -23.44 13.50
N ASP A 234 -0.15 -22.92 13.62
CA ASP A 234 0.43 -22.46 14.87
C ASP A 234 1.45 -21.34 14.63
N SER A 235 1.95 -20.75 15.72
CA SER A 235 2.96 -19.69 15.67
C SER A 235 4.27 -20.16 15.03
N LYS A 236 4.62 -21.45 15.07
CA LYS A 236 5.86 -21.97 14.47
C LYS A 236 5.77 -21.98 12.96
N GLU A 237 4.63 -22.40 12.41
CA GLU A 237 4.36 -22.34 10.98
C GLU A 237 4.27 -20.89 10.51
N LEU A 238 3.53 -20.06 11.25
CA LEU A 238 3.41 -18.62 10.96
C LEU A 238 4.78 -17.96 10.85
N ASN A 239 5.66 -18.18 11.82
CA ASN A 239 7.01 -17.59 11.84
C ASN A 239 7.92 -18.05 10.70
N LYS A 240 7.60 -19.17 10.04
CA LYS A 240 8.32 -19.63 8.85
C LYS A 240 7.80 -18.94 7.58
N ILE A 241 6.48 -18.80 7.45
CA ILE A 241 5.85 -18.33 6.20
C ILE A 241 5.70 -16.81 6.15
N LEU A 242 5.39 -16.16 7.28
CA LEU A 242 5.02 -14.75 7.34
C LEU A 242 6.11 -13.80 6.82
N PRO A 243 7.40 -13.93 7.18
CA PRO A 243 8.44 -13.04 6.66
C PRO A 243 8.55 -13.10 5.13
N GLN A 244 8.46 -14.31 4.56
CA GLN A 244 8.54 -14.52 3.11
C GLN A 244 7.32 -13.95 2.41
N THR A 245 6.12 -14.16 2.96
CA THR A 245 4.90 -13.60 2.39
C THR A 245 4.90 -12.07 2.41
N ILE A 246 5.32 -11.44 3.51
CA ILE A 246 5.46 -9.98 3.58
C ILE A 246 6.48 -9.50 2.54
N GLN A 247 7.62 -10.19 2.41
CA GLN A 247 8.63 -9.83 1.42
C GLN A 247 8.09 -9.90 -0.01
N THR A 248 7.36 -10.96 -0.36
CA THR A 248 6.76 -11.15 -1.69
C THR A 248 5.72 -10.08 -1.99
N ILE A 249 4.81 -9.81 -1.06
CA ILE A 249 3.77 -8.78 -1.23
C ILE A 249 4.41 -7.39 -1.41
N LEU A 250 5.44 -7.09 -0.62
CA LEU A 250 6.10 -5.79 -0.65
C LEU A 250 7.19 -5.67 -1.73
N ALA A 251 7.45 -6.71 -2.53
CA ALA A 251 8.51 -6.72 -3.54
C ALA A 251 8.40 -5.56 -4.54
N ARG A 252 7.17 -5.19 -4.92
CA ARG A 252 6.88 -4.05 -5.80
C ARG A 252 7.43 -2.71 -5.29
N PHE A 253 7.56 -2.55 -3.97
CA PHE A 253 8.06 -1.32 -3.37
C PHE A 253 9.59 -1.26 -3.34
N ARG A 254 10.29 -2.33 -3.76
CA ARG A 254 11.75 -2.43 -3.82
C ARG A 254 12.40 -1.97 -2.51
N LEU A 255 11.85 -2.48 -1.40
CA LEU A 255 12.28 -2.12 -0.04
C LEU A 255 13.49 -2.93 0.41
N PHE A 256 13.56 -4.20 0.02
CA PHE A 256 14.59 -5.14 0.47
C PHE A 256 15.66 -5.32 -0.61
N ALA A 257 16.91 -5.38 -0.17
CA ALA A 257 18.05 -5.80 -1.00
C ALA A 257 18.18 -7.33 -1.04
#